data_AF-A0A954Y2F6-F1
#
_entry.id   AF-A0A954Y2F6-F1
#
_cell.length_a   1.000
_cell.length_b   1.000
_cell.length_c   1.000
_cell.angle_alpha   90.00
_cell.angle_beta   90.00
_cell.angle_gamma   90.00
#
_symmetry.space_group_name_H-M   'P 1'
#
loop_
_entity.id
_entity.type
_entity.pdbx_description
1 polymer ?
#
loop_
_entity_poly.entity_id
_entity_poly.type
_entity_poly.pdbx_seq_one_letter_code
_entity_poly.pdbx_strand_id
1 'polypeptide(L)'
;MTRQLCSLRLFLALALLAAPVGGLLAPAPAAAKETAGADAKDSADKKADPAKVRLAHITISGALPESPGEMSLFGDLGVDLRKTVARLDQAAQDDKIAGVILQIDSAMGRGKYNELREAIKRTQAAGKKVYALLDSAQGQQYVLAAACDEIILPESGVVLMPGIYGEFGFYKDMLAKIGIEADFIHMGEAKGAAEPYTRTEFSDAVRENMTALIDDLFDQTIATIAADRQLKVEAVREAVDRGLLTANQAKEAGLIDRVAYPDQFRTSLSEEYKADKLVYVLNYAKAKIDTDFSGPMGMMKLFQAILGEDGGSDRDKGPKLAIVYAVGPIITGKSQSGALGGSSMGSTTIVEALKKAADDEQVKAIVLRVDSPGGSALASDLIWRQIQTIEQPVVVSMGDVAGSGGYYIAMGADRIFAEPATITGSIGVVGGKLCLGGLYDKIGMTTETISRGKNSGLFSSTAKFTDSERAVMLGMMEDIYDQFTAKAAAGRHMEQDALKKLAEGKVYTGRVAKQLGLVDELGTLKDAIAAAKRLAGLDPDEKVKAMILPEPENPLEALFGADMDQEREASLSMAAVSVAAGIAPELAGHLREALQLRQVMQEPVTVIMPYWIDIK
;
A
#
# COMPACT_ATOMS: atom_id res chain seq x y z
N MET A 1 60.30 11.57 -13.23
CA MET A 1 59.74 11.03 -11.97
C MET A 1 58.92 12.12 -11.29
N THR A 2 57.70 12.33 -11.78
CA THR A 2 56.68 13.25 -11.26
C THR A 2 55.47 13.09 -12.16
N ARG A 3 54.25 13.13 -11.58
CA ARG A 3 52.92 12.92 -12.21
C ARG A 3 52.46 11.47 -12.38
N GLN A 4 52.19 10.79 -11.27
CA GLN A 4 51.19 9.72 -11.15
C GLN A 4 50.88 9.51 -9.67
N LEU A 5 50.11 10.42 -9.04
CA LEU A 5 49.60 10.24 -7.66
C LEU A 5 48.53 11.29 -7.24
N CYS A 6 47.84 11.94 -8.19
CA CYS A 6 46.87 13.02 -7.86
C CYS A 6 45.46 12.83 -8.42
N SER A 7 45.09 11.64 -8.92
CA SER A 7 43.74 11.37 -9.45
C SER A 7 42.93 10.34 -8.63
N LEU A 8 43.37 10.02 -7.41
CA LEU A 8 42.72 9.03 -6.55
C LEU A 8 42.18 9.65 -5.24
N ARG A 9 41.54 10.82 -5.30
CA ARG A 9 40.83 11.43 -4.15
C ARG A 9 39.55 12.20 -4.49
N LEU A 10 39.05 12.13 -5.73
CA LEU A 10 37.80 12.77 -6.14
C LEU A 10 36.78 11.80 -6.76
N PHE A 11 36.88 10.51 -6.43
CA PHE A 11 35.98 9.45 -6.89
C PHE A 11 35.27 8.70 -5.75
N LEU A 12 35.39 9.18 -4.50
CA LEU A 12 34.74 8.57 -3.34
C LEU A 12 33.44 9.27 -2.90
N ALA A 13 32.98 10.28 -3.64
CA ALA A 13 31.74 11.02 -3.31
C ALA A 13 30.55 10.69 -4.23
N LEU A 14 30.72 9.79 -5.21
CA LEU A 14 29.64 9.43 -6.15
C LEU A 14 29.56 7.92 -6.48
N ALA A 15 30.24 7.06 -5.71
CA ALA A 15 30.20 5.61 -5.88
C ALA A 15 29.50 4.94 -4.70
N LEU A 16 28.18 5.11 -4.64
CA LEU A 16 27.25 4.23 -3.92
C LEU A 16 26.37 3.47 -4.93
N LEU A 17 26.98 3.04 -6.03
CA LEU A 17 26.40 2.09 -6.97
C LEU A 17 27.43 1.00 -7.31
N ALA A 18 27.09 -0.20 -6.84
CA ALA A 18 27.37 -1.52 -7.38
C ALA A 18 28.82 -1.91 -7.71
N ALA A 19 29.36 -2.79 -6.85
CA ALA A 19 30.07 -3.98 -7.31
C ALA A 19 29.90 -5.11 -6.29
N PRO A 20 29.21 -6.21 -6.61
CA PRO A 20 29.50 -7.49 -5.98
C PRO A 20 30.55 -8.22 -6.84
N VAL A 21 31.63 -8.67 -6.18
CA VAL A 21 32.43 -9.79 -6.67
C VAL A 21 31.85 -11.04 -6.02
N GLY A 22 31.14 -11.85 -6.81
CA GLY A 22 30.72 -13.21 -6.54
C GLY A 22 30.27 -13.82 -7.88
N GLY A 23 30.80 -14.95 -8.36
CA GLY A 23 30.83 -16.22 -7.66
C GLY A 23 29.58 -17.00 -8.06
N LEU A 24 29.73 -17.92 -9.01
CA LEU A 24 28.71 -18.69 -9.73
C LEU A 24 27.41 -19.02 -8.98
N LEU A 25 26.26 -18.71 -9.61
CA LEU A 25 25.04 -19.53 -9.64
C LEU A 25 24.29 -19.21 -10.96
N ALA A 26 23.90 -20.26 -11.68
CA ALA A 26 23.35 -20.20 -13.03
C ALA A 26 21.91 -19.64 -13.07
N PRO A 27 21.49 -18.96 -14.16
CA PRO A 27 20.13 -18.46 -14.29
C PRO A 27 19.13 -19.61 -14.51
N ALA A 28 17.95 -19.49 -13.91
CA ALA A 28 16.78 -20.30 -14.20
C ALA A 28 16.42 -20.19 -15.71
N PRO A 29 16.00 -21.28 -16.37
CA PRO A 29 15.70 -21.25 -17.78
C PRO A 29 14.45 -20.41 -18.06
N ALA A 30 14.53 -19.62 -19.13
CA ALA A 30 13.44 -18.84 -19.68
C ALA A 30 12.17 -19.69 -19.85
N ALA A 31 11.04 -19.12 -19.43
CA ALA A 31 9.71 -19.68 -19.66
C ALA A 31 9.59 -20.14 -21.12
N ALA A 32 9.42 -21.44 -21.30
CA ALA A 32 9.09 -22.01 -22.59
C ALA A 32 7.76 -21.37 -23.04
N LYS A 33 7.76 -20.75 -24.22
CA LYS A 33 6.54 -20.39 -24.92
C LYS A 33 5.72 -21.67 -25.11
N GLU A 34 4.69 -21.86 -24.29
CA GLU A 34 3.63 -22.80 -24.61
C GLU A 34 3.00 -22.36 -25.94
N THR A 35 3.15 -23.21 -26.94
CA THR A 35 2.41 -23.12 -28.18
C THR A 35 0.93 -23.23 -27.86
N ALA A 36 0.23 -22.10 -28.00
CA ALA A 36 -1.22 -22.02 -27.95
C ALA A 36 -1.83 -23.05 -28.90
N GLY A 37 -2.40 -24.12 -28.33
CA GLY A 37 -3.41 -24.92 -29.01
C GLY A 37 -4.62 -24.04 -29.26
N ALA A 38 -4.84 -23.71 -30.53
CA ALA A 38 -5.99 -22.96 -30.99
C ALA A 38 -7.29 -23.62 -30.53
N ASP A 39 -8.16 -22.85 -29.86
CA ASP A 39 -9.61 -22.82 -30.12
C ASP A 39 -10.26 -21.80 -29.18
N ALA A 40 -10.30 -20.54 -29.63
CA ALA A 40 -11.12 -19.48 -29.04
C ALA A 40 -11.71 -18.59 -30.15
N LYS A 41 -12.72 -19.12 -30.83
CA LYS A 41 -13.78 -18.31 -31.43
C LYS A 41 -15.11 -18.99 -31.14
N ASP A 42 -15.80 -18.49 -30.13
CA ASP A 42 -17.26 -18.43 -30.18
C ASP A 42 -17.75 -17.40 -29.15
N SER A 43 -18.34 -16.34 -29.67
CA SER A 43 -19.13 -15.36 -28.94
C SER A 43 -20.55 -15.39 -29.48
N ALA A 44 -21.50 -15.28 -28.55
CA ALA A 44 -22.94 -15.06 -28.71
C ALA A 44 -23.84 -16.32 -28.71
N ASP A 45 -24.66 -16.36 -27.65
CA ASP A 45 -25.97 -17.00 -27.53
C ASP A 45 -26.15 -18.46 -27.94
N LYS A 46 -25.71 -19.36 -27.06
CA LYS A 46 -26.37 -20.67 -26.87
C LYS A 46 -26.48 -20.99 -25.38
N LYS A 47 -27.65 -21.48 -24.96
CA LYS A 47 -27.89 -22.08 -23.64
C LYS A 47 -26.75 -23.05 -23.30
N ALA A 48 -26.33 -23.06 -22.04
CA ALA A 48 -25.25 -23.91 -21.53
C ALA A 48 -25.45 -25.36 -21.99
N ASP A 49 -24.44 -25.88 -22.69
CA ASP A 49 -24.33 -27.28 -23.09
C ASP A 49 -23.92 -28.09 -21.84
N PRO A 50 -24.77 -28.99 -21.32
CA PRO A 50 -24.54 -29.66 -20.04
C PRO A 50 -23.28 -30.55 -20.00
N ALA A 51 -22.62 -30.80 -21.14
CA ALA A 51 -21.34 -31.54 -21.22
C ALA A 51 -20.08 -30.67 -21.00
N LYS A 52 -20.21 -29.33 -20.95
CA LYS A 52 -19.08 -28.39 -20.83
C LYS A 52 -19.08 -27.66 -19.50
N VAL A 53 -18.15 -28.02 -18.63
CA VAL A 53 -17.94 -27.31 -17.35
C VAL A 53 -16.94 -26.18 -17.55
N ARG A 54 -17.27 -24.99 -17.02
CA ARG A 54 -16.44 -23.79 -17.13
C ARG A 54 -15.94 -23.37 -15.76
N LEU A 55 -14.65 -23.10 -15.67
CA LEU A 55 -14.01 -22.57 -14.46
C LEU A 55 -13.45 -21.18 -14.77
N ALA A 56 -13.67 -20.22 -13.87
CA ALA A 56 -13.06 -18.90 -14.00
C ALA A 56 -11.57 -19.01 -13.64
N HIS A 57 -10.68 -18.54 -14.51
CA HIS A 57 -9.26 -18.47 -14.21
C HIS A 57 -8.85 -17.02 -13.98
N ILE A 58 -8.42 -16.72 -12.75
CA ILE A 58 -8.04 -15.38 -12.30
C ILE A 58 -6.59 -15.43 -11.84
N THR A 59 -5.72 -14.77 -12.59
CA THR A 59 -4.36 -14.46 -12.16
C THR A 59 -4.38 -13.20 -11.30
N ILE A 60 -3.78 -13.28 -10.13
CA ILE A 60 -3.53 -12.19 -9.19
C ILE A 60 -2.03 -11.92 -9.24
N SER A 61 -1.61 -10.86 -9.92
CA SER A 61 -0.21 -10.51 -10.09
C SER A 61 0.05 -9.02 -9.97
N GLY A 62 1.31 -8.66 -9.69
CA GLY A 62 1.73 -7.27 -9.49
C GLY A 62 1.34 -6.69 -8.13
N ALA A 63 1.47 -5.38 -7.96
CA ALA A 63 1.35 -4.71 -6.65
C ALA A 63 -0.09 -4.39 -6.19
N LEU A 64 -1.09 -4.59 -7.05
CA LEU A 64 -2.50 -4.23 -6.84
C LEU A 64 -2.68 -2.87 -6.12
N PRO A 65 -2.53 -1.74 -6.82
CA PRO A 65 -2.70 -0.43 -6.22
C PRO A 65 -4.10 -0.26 -5.61
N GLU A 66 -4.17 0.56 -4.55
CA GLU A 66 -5.41 0.91 -3.85
C GLU A 66 -6.35 1.72 -4.74
N SER A 67 -5.83 2.81 -5.31
CA SER A 67 -6.56 3.66 -6.23
C SER A 67 -6.64 3.02 -7.62
N PRO A 68 -7.73 3.24 -8.38
CA PRO A 68 -7.77 2.91 -9.79
C PRO A 68 -6.57 3.53 -10.50
N GLY A 69 -5.77 2.69 -11.16
CA GLY A 69 -4.47 3.12 -11.69
C GLY A 69 -4.58 4.20 -12.76
N GLU A 70 -3.62 5.12 -12.74
CA GLU A 70 -3.26 5.95 -13.89
C GLU A 70 -2.86 5.04 -15.06
N MET A 71 -3.18 5.45 -16.29
CA MET A 71 -2.80 4.69 -17.49
C MET A 71 -1.28 4.70 -17.62
N SER A 72 -0.63 3.53 -17.55
CA SER A 72 0.80 3.43 -17.87
C SER A 72 1.03 3.80 -19.34
N LEU A 73 2.14 4.49 -19.61
CA LEU A 73 2.56 4.89 -20.97
C LEU A 73 2.63 3.72 -21.97
N PHE A 74 2.71 2.49 -21.46
CA PHE A 74 2.75 1.24 -22.24
C PHE A 74 1.40 0.49 -22.31
N GLY A 75 0.29 1.15 -21.98
CA GLY A 75 -1.05 0.71 -22.36
C GLY A 75 -1.69 -0.40 -21.51
N ASP A 76 -1.00 -0.93 -20.50
CA ASP A 76 -1.64 -1.82 -19.53
C ASP A 76 -2.30 -0.96 -18.43
N LEU A 77 -3.64 -0.89 -18.43
CA LEU A 77 -4.37 -0.46 -17.23
C LEU A 77 -4.10 -1.52 -16.17
N GLY A 78 -3.26 -1.19 -15.19
CA GLY A 78 -3.01 -2.06 -14.05
C GLY A 78 -4.33 -2.53 -13.43
N VAL A 79 -4.44 -3.83 -13.16
CA VAL A 79 -5.57 -4.36 -12.39
C VAL A 79 -5.39 -3.90 -10.94
N ASP A 80 -6.28 -3.03 -10.47
CA ASP A 80 -6.32 -2.60 -9.08
C ASP A 80 -6.99 -3.66 -8.16
N LEU A 81 -6.83 -3.49 -6.85
CA LEU A 81 -7.38 -4.42 -5.84
C LEU A 81 -8.90 -4.58 -6.00
N ARG A 82 -9.61 -3.45 -6.15
CA ARG A 82 -11.08 -3.41 -6.28
C ARG A 82 -11.56 -4.20 -7.49
N LYS A 83 -10.91 -4.06 -8.65
CA LYS A 83 -11.23 -4.84 -9.85
C LYS A 83 -10.99 -6.33 -9.63
N THR A 84 -9.94 -6.72 -8.91
CA THR A 84 -9.68 -8.13 -8.60
C THR A 84 -10.75 -8.73 -7.69
N VAL A 85 -11.13 -8.02 -6.62
CA VAL A 85 -12.26 -8.39 -5.75
C VAL A 85 -13.56 -8.49 -6.54
N ALA A 86 -13.85 -7.53 -7.42
CA ALA A 86 -15.05 -7.54 -8.25
C ALA A 86 -15.12 -8.74 -9.20
N ARG A 87 -13.98 -9.21 -9.72
CA ARG A 87 -13.91 -10.42 -10.58
C ARG A 87 -14.28 -11.68 -9.80
N LEU A 88 -13.84 -11.79 -8.55
CA LEU A 88 -14.23 -12.88 -7.64
C LEU A 88 -15.72 -12.81 -7.29
N ASP A 89 -16.21 -11.64 -6.88
CA ASP A 89 -17.63 -11.43 -6.57
C ASP A 89 -18.53 -11.71 -7.80
N GLN A 90 -18.08 -11.37 -9.01
CA GLN A 90 -18.80 -11.72 -10.25
C GLN A 90 -18.76 -13.23 -10.50
N ALA A 91 -17.60 -13.87 -10.32
CA ALA A 91 -17.49 -15.31 -10.45
C ALA A 91 -18.40 -16.04 -9.45
N ALA A 92 -18.61 -15.51 -8.24
CA ALA A 92 -19.55 -16.03 -7.26
C ALA A 92 -21.01 -16.04 -7.77
N GLN A 93 -21.42 -15.03 -8.53
CA GLN A 93 -22.79 -14.87 -9.02
C GLN A 93 -23.06 -15.44 -10.43
N ASP A 94 -22.02 -15.83 -11.18
CA ASP A 94 -22.17 -16.30 -12.56
C ASP A 94 -22.54 -17.80 -12.65
N ASP A 95 -23.81 -18.11 -12.87
CA ASP A 95 -24.31 -19.50 -13.02
C ASP A 95 -23.61 -20.31 -14.13
N LYS A 96 -22.89 -19.66 -15.05
CA LYS A 96 -22.12 -20.33 -16.10
C LYS A 96 -20.77 -20.84 -15.61
N ILE A 97 -20.33 -20.46 -14.42
CA ILE A 97 -19.04 -20.82 -13.82
C ILE A 97 -19.29 -21.77 -12.65
N ALA A 98 -18.69 -22.96 -12.72
CA ALA A 98 -18.82 -24.01 -11.71
C ALA A 98 -17.82 -23.87 -10.54
N GLY A 99 -16.74 -23.12 -10.73
CA GLY A 99 -15.66 -22.94 -9.76
C GLY A 99 -14.62 -21.94 -10.24
N VAL A 100 -13.66 -21.62 -9.36
CA VAL A 100 -12.62 -20.61 -9.62
C VAL A 100 -11.24 -21.20 -9.43
N ILE A 101 -10.34 -20.95 -10.36
CA ILE A 101 -8.91 -21.23 -10.24
C ILE A 101 -8.18 -19.89 -10.06
N LEU A 102 -7.49 -19.77 -8.93
CA LEU A 102 -6.65 -18.64 -8.59
C LEU A 102 -5.19 -19.00 -8.81
N GLN A 103 -4.55 -18.25 -9.71
CA GLN A 103 -3.09 -18.24 -9.84
C GLN A 103 -2.57 -17.01 -9.12
N ILE A 104 -1.90 -17.19 -7.99
CA ILE A 104 -1.44 -16.09 -7.15
C ILE A 104 0.05 -15.93 -7.38
N ASP A 105 0.46 -14.80 -7.95
CA ASP A 105 1.84 -14.44 -8.27
C ASP A 105 2.08 -12.97 -7.90
N SER A 106 1.90 -12.65 -6.62
CA SER A 106 1.83 -11.27 -6.15
C SER A 106 2.35 -11.14 -4.72
N ALA A 107 3.22 -10.15 -4.53
CA ALA A 107 3.60 -9.62 -3.23
C ALA A 107 2.72 -8.39 -2.94
N MET A 108 1.86 -8.47 -1.91
CA MET A 108 0.96 -7.38 -1.50
C MET A 108 1.13 -7.07 -0.02
N GLY A 109 0.57 -5.95 0.45
CA GLY A 109 0.45 -5.69 1.88
C GLY A 109 -0.69 -6.48 2.52
N ARG A 110 -0.61 -6.62 3.86
CA ARG A 110 -1.45 -7.52 4.68
C ARG A 110 -2.93 -7.13 4.72
N GLY A 111 -3.24 -5.83 4.70
CA GLY A 111 -4.62 -5.34 4.65
C GLY A 111 -5.30 -5.74 3.35
N LYS A 112 -4.62 -5.60 2.22
CA LYS A 112 -5.15 -5.96 0.89
C LYS A 112 -5.46 -7.46 0.75
N TYR A 113 -4.70 -8.33 1.42
CA TYR A 113 -4.97 -9.76 1.42
C TYR A 113 -6.31 -10.11 2.06
N ASN A 114 -6.73 -9.38 3.11
CA ASN A 114 -8.00 -9.68 3.75
C ASN A 114 -9.19 -9.39 2.82
N GLU A 115 -9.14 -8.33 2.01
CA GLU A 115 -10.18 -8.05 1.00
C GLU A 115 -10.36 -9.20 -0.01
N LEU A 116 -9.24 -9.77 -0.48
CA LEU A 116 -9.25 -10.91 -1.39
C LEU A 116 -9.72 -12.19 -0.69
N ARG A 117 -9.30 -12.43 0.56
CA ARG A 117 -9.73 -13.58 1.37
C ARG A 117 -11.23 -13.55 1.62
N GLU A 118 -11.79 -12.40 1.96
CA GLU A 118 -13.24 -12.26 2.13
C GLU A 118 -13.99 -12.45 0.80
N ALA A 119 -13.40 -12.07 -0.34
CA ALA A 119 -13.96 -12.38 -1.66
C ALA A 119 -13.92 -13.88 -2.01
N ILE A 120 -12.85 -14.58 -1.63
CA ILE A 120 -12.74 -16.05 -1.75
C ILE A 120 -13.84 -16.72 -0.91
N LYS A 121 -13.98 -16.33 0.36
CA LYS A 121 -15.01 -16.88 1.26
C LYS A 121 -16.43 -16.65 0.73
N ARG A 122 -16.72 -15.49 0.15
CA ARG A 122 -18.02 -15.23 -0.51
C ARG A 122 -18.24 -16.12 -1.74
N THR A 123 -17.20 -16.39 -2.50
CA THR A 123 -17.25 -17.30 -3.65
C THR A 123 -17.56 -18.73 -3.20
N GLN A 124 -16.92 -19.19 -2.13
CA GLN A 124 -17.19 -20.49 -1.49
C GLN A 124 -18.60 -20.57 -0.93
N ALA A 125 -19.06 -19.53 -0.23
CA ALA A 125 -20.41 -19.45 0.31
C ALA A 125 -21.50 -19.47 -0.78
N ALA A 126 -21.17 -19.05 -2.01
CA ALA A 126 -22.03 -19.18 -3.18
C ALA A 126 -22.03 -20.61 -3.78
N GLY A 127 -21.38 -21.57 -3.13
CA GLY A 127 -21.31 -22.98 -3.54
C GLY A 127 -20.26 -23.26 -4.62
N LYS A 128 -19.36 -22.31 -4.91
CA LYS A 128 -18.32 -22.46 -5.93
C LYS A 128 -16.99 -22.76 -5.27
N LYS A 129 -16.40 -23.90 -5.64
CA LYS A 129 -15.08 -24.31 -5.15
C LYS A 129 -13.98 -23.42 -5.73
N VAL A 130 -13.05 -23.00 -4.89
CA VAL A 130 -11.92 -22.14 -5.22
C VAL A 130 -10.62 -22.92 -5.03
N TYR A 131 -9.83 -23.02 -6.10
CA TYR A 131 -8.56 -23.74 -6.13
C TYR A 131 -7.41 -22.74 -6.27
N ALA A 132 -6.40 -22.82 -5.41
CA ALA A 132 -5.15 -22.09 -5.54
C ALA A 132 -4.11 -22.94 -6.28
N LEU A 133 -3.70 -22.50 -7.47
CA LEU A 133 -2.65 -23.13 -8.26
C LEU A 133 -1.37 -22.29 -8.14
N LEU A 134 -0.32 -22.87 -7.55
CA LEU A 134 0.91 -22.17 -7.19
C LEU A 134 2.13 -23.02 -7.58
N ASP A 135 3.17 -22.38 -8.11
CA ASP A 135 4.46 -23.07 -8.32
C ASP A 135 5.24 -23.23 -6.99
N SER A 136 5.05 -22.27 -6.09
CA SER A 136 5.50 -22.26 -4.70
C SER A 136 4.64 -21.26 -3.93
N ALA A 137 4.59 -21.40 -2.62
CA ALA A 137 3.81 -20.52 -1.75
C ALA A 137 4.70 -19.92 -0.67
N GLN A 138 4.69 -18.60 -0.52
CA GLN A 138 5.53 -17.93 0.46
C GLN A 138 4.79 -16.82 1.23
N GLY A 139 5.12 -16.66 2.51
CA GLY A 139 4.62 -15.56 3.35
C GLY A 139 3.10 -15.33 3.20
N GLN A 140 2.72 -14.11 2.82
CA GLN A 140 1.32 -13.73 2.67
C GLN A 140 0.61 -14.34 1.44
N GLN A 141 1.35 -14.74 0.40
CA GLN A 141 0.79 -15.48 -0.74
C GLN A 141 0.20 -16.81 -0.26
N TYR A 142 0.89 -17.51 0.65
CA TYR A 142 0.34 -18.72 1.26
C TYR A 142 -0.87 -18.40 2.14
N VAL A 143 -0.84 -17.34 2.94
CA VAL A 143 -2.00 -16.94 3.75
C VAL A 143 -3.22 -16.69 2.86
N LEU A 144 -3.08 -16.07 1.69
CA LEU A 144 -4.19 -15.95 0.74
C LEU A 144 -4.66 -17.30 0.20
N ALA A 145 -3.72 -18.16 -0.21
CA ALA A 145 -4.01 -19.50 -0.72
C ALA A 145 -4.71 -20.37 0.32
N ALA A 146 -4.39 -20.19 1.61
CA ALA A 146 -5.00 -20.92 2.72
C ALA A 146 -6.52 -20.73 2.79
N ALA A 147 -7.05 -19.59 2.34
CA ALA A 147 -8.50 -19.36 2.27
C ALA A 147 -9.21 -20.17 1.16
N CYS A 148 -8.47 -20.72 0.19
CA CYS A 148 -9.04 -21.53 -0.89
C CYS A 148 -9.41 -22.93 -0.39
N ASP A 149 -10.37 -23.59 -1.06
CA ASP A 149 -10.78 -24.95 -0.71
C ASP A 149 -9.64 -25.94 -0.91
N GLU A 150 -8.85 -25.74 -1.97
CA GLU A 150 -7.69 -26.57 -2.24
C GLU A 150 -6.47 -25.76 -2.71
N ILE A 151 -5.30 -26.14 -2.22
CA ILE A 151 -4.00 -25.63 -2.62
C ILE A 151 -3.23 -26.73 -3.36
N ILE A 152 -2.77 -26.39 -4.56
CA ILE A 152 -2.09 -27.30 -5.47
C ILE A 152 -0.70 -26.75 -5.78
N LEU A 153 0.32 -27.54 -5.47
CA LEU A 153 1.72 -27.27 -5.81
C LEU A 153 2.29 -28.40 -6.69
N PRO A 154 3.24 -28.11 -7.60
CA PRO A 154 4.02 -29.15 -8.26
C PRO A 154 4.96 -29.84 -7.27
N GLU A 155 5.49 -31.01 -7.64
CA GLU A 155 6.36 -31.82 -6.77
C GLU A 155 7.62 -31.07 -6.30
N SER A 156 8.19 -30.24 -7.17
CA SER A 156 9.34 -29.39 -6.87
C SER A 156 8.99 -28.10 -6.12
N GLY A 157 7.70 -27.84 -5.90
CA GLY A 157 7.23 -26.64 -5.21
C GLY A 157 7.53 -26.69 -3.72
N VAL A 158 7.61 -25.50 -3.11
CA VAL A 158 7.85 -25.35 -1.68
C VAL A 158 6.81 -24.44 -1.03
N VAL A 159 6.57 -24.68 0.26
CA VAL A 159 5.88 -23.75 1.15
C VAL A 159 6.92 -23.11 2.07
N LEU A 160 7.18 -21.82 1.85
CA LEU A 160 8.15 -21.02 2.61
C LEU A 160 7.41 -20.08 3.58
N MET A 161 7.40 -20.45 4.86
CA MET A 161 6.77 -19.68 5.94
C MET A 161 7.66 -19.67 7.19
N PRO A 162 8.80 -18.96 7.18
CA PRO A 162 9.74 -18.91 8.32
C PRO A 162 9.27 -18.06 9.50
N GLY A 163 8.04 -17.52 9.45
CA GLY A 163 7.48 -16.68 10.50
C GLY A 163 7.55 -15.20 10.14
N ILE A 164 7.78 -14.35 11.14
CA ILE A 164 7.93 -12.90 10.96
C ILE A 164 9.32 -12.51 11.45
N TYR A 165 10.09 -11.88 10.56
CA TYR A 165 11.39 -11.32 10.85
C TYR A 165 11.36 -9.82 10.56
N GLY A 166 11.87 -9.02 11.49
CA GLY A 166 12.01 -7.58 11.35
C GLY A 166 13.48 -7.19 11.51
N GLU A 167 14.01 -6.48 10.52
CA GLU A 167 15.35 -5.92 10.55
C GLU A 167 15.28 -4.41 10.39
N PHE A 168 16.02 -3.68 11.24
CA PHE A 168 15.93 -2.23 11.32
C PHE A 168 17.33 -1.62 11.22
N GLY A 169 17.53 -0.77 10.21
CA GLY A 169 18.77 -0.06 9.99
C GLY A 169 18.96 1.11 10.96
N PHE A 170 20.20 1.31 11.43
CA PHE A 170 20.61 2.48 12.20
C PHE A 170 21.83 3.13 11.56
N TYR A 171 21.72 4.43 11.28
CA TYR A 171 22.64 5.18 10.43
C TYR A 171 23.39 6.29 11.18
N LYS A 172 23.11 6.52 12.47
CA LYS A 172 23.75 7.58 13.28
C LYS A 172 25.27 7.64 13.08
N ASP A 173 25.96 6.52 13.30
CA ASP A 173 27.42 6.46 13.24
C ASP A 173 27.93 6.58 11.80
N MET A 174 27.18 6.09 10.81
CA MET A 174 27.49 6.28 9.40
C MET A 174 27.40 7.76 9.01
N LEU A 175 26.33 8.45 9.41
CA LEU A 175 26.14 9.89 9.20
C LEU A 175 27.27 10.69 9.84
N ALA A 176 27.62 10.38 11.09
CA ALA A 176 28.74 11.03 11.78
C ALA A 176 30.07 10.84 11.02
N LYS A 177 30.33 9.63 10.47
CA LYS A 177 31.53 9.37 9.65
C LYS A 177 31.62 10.24 8.42
N ILE A 178 30.50 10.64 7.81
CA ILE A 178 30.47 11.55 6.66
C ILE A 178 30.27 13.02 7.05
N GLY A 179 30.20 13.32 8.35
CA GLY A 179 30.09 14.70 8.86
C GLY A 179 28.66 15.24 8.85
N ILE A 180 27.67 14.36 8.77
CA ILE A 180 26.26 14.71 8.91
C ILE A 180 25.83 14.44 10.35
N GLU A 181 25.10 15.37 10.95
CA GLU A 181 24.53 15.20 12.29
C GLU A 181 23.01 15.28 12.24
N ALA A 182 22.32 14.32 12.86
CA ALA A 182 20.87 14.33 12.97
C ALA A 182 20.43 15.07 14.25
N ASP A 183 19.64 16.12 14.08
CA ASP A 183 19.08 16.92 15.18
C ASP A 183 17.54 16.88 15.13
N PHE A 184 16.99 15.83 15.72
CA PHE A 184 15.55 15.56 15.77
C PHE A 184 15.02 15.61 17.19
N ILE A 185 13.73 15.93 17.27
CA ILE A 185 12.91 16.04 18.47
C ILE A 185 11.65 15.21 18.19
N HIS A 186 11.05 14.64 19.23
CA HIS A 186 9.78 13.93 19.12
C HIS A 186 8.89 14.19 20.34
N MET A 187 7.58 14.05 20.14
CA MET A 187 6.56 13.98 21.17
C MET A 187 5.96 12.57 21.14
N GLY A 188 6.12 11.86 22.25
CA GLY A 188 5.76 10.46 22.41
C GLY A 188 6.98 9.56 22.60
N GLU A 189 7.03 8.81 23.69
CA GLU A 189 8.19 7.95 24.02
C GLU A 189 8.43 6.84 22.99
N ALA A 190 7.37 6.27 22.41
CA ALA A 190 7.44 5.25 21.37
C ALA A 190 7.46 5.84 19.95
N LYS A 191 7.61 7.17 19.80
CA LYS A 191 7.70 7.83 18.49
C LYS A 191 9.09 7.67 17.87
N GLY A 192 9.40 6.45 17.45
CA GLY A 192 10.74 6.02 17.01
C GLY A 192 11.23 6.48 15.63
N ALA A 193 10.49 7.33 14.91
CA ALA A 193 10.78 7.65 13.50
C ALA A 193 12.19 8.23 13.25
N ALA A 194 12.70 8.96 14.23
CA ALA A 194 14.03 9.57 14.16
C ALA A 194 15.14 8.70 14.77
N GLU A 195 14.82 7.58 15.42
CA GLU A 195 15.81 6.72 16.09
C GLU A 195 16.84 6.12 15.14
N PRO A 196 16.51 5.67 13.92
CA PRO A 196 17.50 5.24 12.94
C PRO A 196 18.61 6.27 12.68
N TYR A 197 18.29 7.57 12.77
CA TYR A 197 19.24 8.65 12.50
C TYR A 197 19.96 9.18 13.75
N THR A 198 19.35 9.00 14.93
CA THR A 198 19.81 9.61 16.19
C THR A 198 20.40 8.59 17.18
N ARG A 199 20.13 7.30 16.98
CA ARG A 199 20.54 6.17 17.83
C ARG A 199 21.22 5.07 17.01
N THR A 200 21.78 4.09 17.69
CA THR A 200 22.39 2.88 17.12
C THR A 200 21.53 1.63 17.34
N GLU A 201 20.46 1.76 18.10
CA GLU A 201 19.45 0.74 18.39
C GLU A 201 18.18 1.43 18.91
N PHE A 202 17.09 0.67 19.03
CA PHE A 202 15.84 1.17 19.57
C PHE A 202 15.98 1.60 21.04
N SER A 203 15.25 2.65 21.42
CA SER A 203 14.89 2.84 22.82
C SER A 203 14.02 1.69 23.35
N ASP A 204 13.93 1.55 24.66
CA ASP A 204 13.14 0.50 25.30
C ASP A 204 11.64 0.62 24.91
N ALA A 205 11.10 1.85 24.87
CA ALA A 205 9.71 2.10 24.50
C ALA A 205 9.40 1.70 23.06
N VAL A 206 10.28 2.05 22.11
CA VAL A 206 10.13 1.65 20.71
C VAL A 206 10.30 0.14 20.56
N ARG A 207 11.29 -0.46 21.23
CA ARG A 207 11.52 -1.91 21.22
C ARG A 207 10.29 -2.68 21.71
N GLU A 208 9.74 -2.30 22.86
CA GLU A 208 8.54 -2.92 23.42
C GLU A 208 7.35 -2.84 22.45
N ASN A 209 7.12 -1.65 21.86
CA ASN A 209 6.02 -1.48 20.92
C ASN A 209 6.23 -2.26 19.62
N MET A 210 7.47 -2.43 19.14
CA MET A 210 7.79 -3.23 17.95
C MET A 210 7.60 -4.71 18.21
N THR A 211 8.07 -5.20 19.36
CA THR A 211 7.88 -6.59 19.78
C THR A 211 6.39 -6.91 19.85
N ALA A 212 5.59 -6.07 20.51
CA ALA A 212 4.15 -6.28 20.62
C ALA A 212 3.46 -6.31 19.25
N LEU A 213 3.88 -5.46 18.30
CA LEU A 213 3.35 -5.48 16.94
C LEU A 213 3.70 -6.78 16.20
N ILE A 214 4.95 -7.22 16.27
CA ILE A 214 5.42 -8.44 15.63
C ILE A 214 4.70 -9.66 16.20
N ASP A 215 4.58 -9.74 17.53
CA ASP A 215 3.87 -10.82 18.22
C ASP A 215 2.40 -10.89 17.78
N ASP A 216 1.71 -9.75 17.73
CA ASP A 216 0.31 -9.68 17.31
C ASP A 216 0.13 -10.14 15.85
N LEU A 217 0.98 -9.65 14.93
CA LEU A 217 0.96 -10.05 13.51
C LEU A 217 1.29 -11.54 13.32
N PHE A 218 2.19 -12.09 14.13
CA PHE A 218 2.55 -13.50 14.10
C PHE A 218 1.37 -14.35 14.54
N ASP A 219 0.80 -14.04 15.70
CA ASP A 219 -0.36 -14.74 16.24
C ASP A 219 -1.57 -14.66 15.31
N GLN A 220 -1.79 -13.51 14.66
CA GLN A 220 -2.82 -13.37 13.63
C GLN A 220 -2.59 -14.32 12.46
N THR A 221 -1.37 -14.38 11.92
CA THR A 221 -1.00 -15.28 10.81
C THR A 221 -1.30 -16.74 11.18
N ILE A 222 -0.80 -17.19 12.34
CA ILE A 222 -0.98 -18.56 12.82
C ILE A 222 -2.46 -18.90 13.00
N ALA A 223 -3.22 -18.05 13.68
CA ALA A 223 -4.65 -18.27 13.92
C ALA A 223 -5.44 -18.31 12.61
N THR A 224 -5.09 -17.48 11.65
CA THR A 224 -5.74 -17.42 10.33
C THR A 224 -5.51 -18.71 9.55
N ILE A 225 -4.26 -19.15 9.43
CA ILE A 225 -3.93 -20.41 8.74
C ILE A 225 -4.59 -21.60 9.44
N ALA A 226 -4.53 -21.65 10.77
CA ALA A 226 -5.15 -22.73 11.55
C ALA A 226 -6.66 -22.81 11.28
N ALA A 227 -7.35 -21.67 11.25
CA ALA A 227 -8.78 -21.61 10.97
C ALA A 227 -9.12 -22.07 9.55
N ASP A 228 -8.42 -21.56 8.52
CA ASP A 228 -8.77 -21.89 7.13
C ASP A 228 -8.40 -23.33 6.76
N ARG A 229 -7.25 -23.82 7.24
CA ARG A 229 -6.75 -25.17 6.96
C ARG A 229 -7.29 -26.22 7.94
N GLN A 230 -8.13 -25.81 8.90
CA GLN A 230 -8.68 -26.67 9.95
C GLN A 230 -7.61 -27.44 10.74
N LEU A 231 -6.49 -26.75 11.00
CA LEU A 231 -5.35 -27.28 11.76
C LEU A 231 -5.37 -26.77 13.20
N LYS A 232 -4.67 -27.48 14.09
CA LYS A 232 -4.36 -26.95 15.42
C LYS A 232 -3.33 -25.84 15.31
N VAL A 233 -3.46 -24.82 16.16
CA VAL A 233 -2.52 -23.68 16.24
C VAL A 233 -1.08 -24.16 16.42
N GLU A 234 -0.86 -25.18 17.26
CA GLU A 234 0.44 -25.75 17.54
C GLU A 234 1.06 -26.41 16.30
N ALA A 235 0.25 -27.11 15.49
CA ALA A 235 0.74 -27.74 14.26
C ALA A 235 1.17 -26.70 13.22
N VAL A 236 0.47 -25.56 13.15
CA VAL A 236 0.88 -24.45 12.29
C VAL A 236 2.17 -23.80 12.80
N ARG A 237 2.33 -23.64 14.12
CA ARG A 237 3.60 -23.16 14.71
C ARG A 237 4.76 -24.10 14.38
N GLU A 238 4.58 -25.40 14.54
CA GLU A 238 5.60 -26.40 14.17
C GLU A 238 5.94 -26.39 12.68
N ALA A 239 4.98 -26.08 11.81
CA ALA A 239 5.25 -25.88 10.39
C ALA A 239 6.07 -24.61 10.14
N VAL A 240 5.72 -23.52 10.82
CA VAL A 240 6.43 -22.24 10.70
C VAL A 240 7.86 -22.32 11.26
N ASP A 241 8.07 -23.03 12.37
CA ASP A 241 9.39 -23.26 12.97
C ASP A 241 10.32 -24.09 12.07
N ARG A 242 9.75 -24.95 11.20
CA ARG A 242 10.49 -25.64 10.13
C ARG A 242 10.90 -24.68 9.00
N GLY A 243 10.13 -23.62 8.80
CA GLY A 243 10.35 -22.53 7.87
C GLY A 243 10.14 -22.88 6.40
N LEU A 244 10.77 -23.94 5.90
CA LEU A 244 10.65 -24.39 4.52
C LEU A 244 10.20 -25.85 4.49
N LEU A 245 9.08 -26.10 3.81
CA LEU A 245 8.55 -27.44 3.57
C LEU A 245 8.52 -27.73 2.08
N THR A 246 8.92 -28.93 1.68
CA THR A 246 8.64 -29.44 0.32
C THR A 246 7.14 -29.64 0.13
N ALA A 247 6.65 -29.70 -1.10
CA ALA A 247 5.23 -29.96 -1.38
C ALA A 247 4.71 -31.23 -0.66
N ASN A 248 5.50 -32.30 -0.63
CA ASN A 248 5.13 -33.53 0.09
C ASN A 248 5.04 -33.33 1.61
N GLN A 249 6.03 -32.65 2.21
CA GLN A 249 6.01 -32.36 3.65
C GLN A 249 4.86 -31.41 4.02
N ALA A 250 4.58 -30.42 3.18
CA ALA A 250 3.46 -29.51 3.36
C ALA A 250 2.12 -30.25 3.27
N LYS A 251 1.99 -31.21 2.35
CA LYS A 251 0.80 -32.07 2.23
C LYS A 251 0.63 -32.97 3.46
N GLU A 252 1.69 -33.60 3.93
CA GLU A 252 1.69 -34.41 5.16
C GLU A 252 1.29 -33.58 6.39
N ALA A 253 1.70 -32.31 6.44
CA ALA A 253 1.34 -31.36 7.49
C ALA A 253 -0.08 -30.78 7.34
N GLY A 254 -0.82 -31.11 6.27
CA GLY A 254 -2.15 -30.56 5.98
C GLY A 254 -2.17 -29.11 5.50
N LEU A 255 -1.00 -28.55 5.17
CA LEU A 255 -0.85 -27.18 4.69
C LEU A 255 -1.28 -27.02 3.23
N ILE A 256 -1.20 -28.08 2.43
CA ILE A 256 -1.67 -28.12 1.05
C ILE A 256 -2.46 -29.40 0.80
N ASP A 257 -3.22 -29.44 -0.30
CA ASP A 257 -4.15 -30.53 -0.59
C ASP A 257 -3.58 -31.49 -1.64
N ARG A 258 -2.97 -30.95 -2.71
CA ARG A 258 -2.47 -31.74 -3.83
C ARG A 258 -1.05 -31.39 -4.21
N VAL A 259 -0.28 -32.44 -4.51
CA VAL A 259 0.99 -32.36 -5.22
C VAL A 259 0.71 -32.81 -6.64
N ALA A 260 0.65 -31.88 -7.59
CA ALA A 260 0.31 -32.14 -8.99
C ALA A 260 0.85 -31.04 -9.91
N TYR A 261 1.25 -31.43 -11.13
CA TYR A 261 1.55 -30.48 -12.20
C TYR A 261 0.26 -29.93 -12.84
N PRO A 262 0.29 -28.76 -13.52
CA PRO A 262 -0.91 -28.14 -14.09
C PRO A 262 -1.74 -29.05 -15.02
N ASP A 263 -1.09 -29.89 -15.82
CA ASP A 263 -1.71 -30.88 -16.71
C ASP A 263 -2.39 -32.01 -15.92
N GLN A 264 -1.74 -32.51 -14.87
CA GLN A 264 -2.29 -33.52 -13.97
C GLN A 264 -3.48 -32.98 -13.19
N PHE A 265 -3.37 -31.75 -12.68
CA PHE A 265 -4.47 -31.06 -12.00
C PHE A 265 -5.68 -30.88 -12.91
N ARG A 266 -5.47 -30.41 -14.15
CA ARG A 266 -6.53 -30.28 -15.15
C ARG A 266 -7.22 -31.60 -15.48
N THR A 267 -6.44 -32.68 -15.58
CA THR A 267 -6.98 -34.03 -15.78
C THR A 267 -7.86 -34.42 -14.58
N SER A 268 -7.36 -34.24 -13.35
CA SER A 268 -8.11 -34.57 -12.12
C SER A 268 -9.40 -33.77 -11.96
N LEU A 269 -9.40 -32.49 -12.36
CA LEU A 269 -10.62 -31.67 -12.33
C LEU A 269 -11.66 -32.14 -13.35
N SER A 270 -11.22 -32.60 -14.53
CA SER A 270 -12.16 -33.11 -15.54
C SER A 270 -12.91 -34.34 -15.02
N GLU A 271 -12.22 -35.20 -14.27
CA GLU A 271 -12.81 -36.35 -13.57
C GLU A 271 -13.72 -35.92 -12.40
N GLU A 272 -13.28 -34.98 -11.57
CA GLU A 272 -14.03 -34.45 -10.41
C GLU A 272 -15.38 -33.85 -10.84
N TYR A 273 -15.38 -33.05 -11.90
CA TYR A 273 -16.58 -32.44 -12.47
C TYR A 273 -17.36 -33.36 -13.41
N LYS A 274 -16.86 -34.57 -13.69
CA LYS A 274 -17.43 -35.52 -14.67
C LYS A 274 -17.71 -34.85 -16.03
N ALA A 275 -16.79 -34.02 -16.48
CA ALA A 275 -16.96 -33.17 -17.65
C ALA A 275 -16.24 -33.75 -18.86
N ASP A 276 -16.95 -33.87 -19.99
CA ASP A 276 -16.34 -34.28 -21.27
C ASP A 276 -15.33 -33.23 -21.78
N LYS A 277 -15.57 -31.95 -21.44
CA LYS A 277 -14.66 -30.85 -21.74
C LYS A 277 -14.66 -29.80 -20.63
N LEU A 278 -13.50 -29.60 -20.02
CA LEU A 278 -13.24 -28.55 -19.05
C LEU A 278 -12.69 -27.29 -19.73
N VAL A 279 -13.38 -26.16 -19.57
CA VAL A 279 -13.02 -24.87 -20.18
C VAL A 279 -12.55 -23.89 -19.11
N TYR A 280 -11.30 -23.46 -19.23
CA TYR A 280 -10.74 -22.42 -18.35
C TYR A 280 -11.04 -21.08 -19.01
N VAL A 281 -11.85 -20.25 -18.36
CA VAL A 281 -12.12 -18.89 -18.82
C VAL A 281 -10.96 -18.00 -18.37
N LEU A 282 -9.89 -17.99 -19.17
CA LEU A 282 -8.70 -17.19 -18.91
C LEU A 282 -9.04 -15.71 -18.86
N ASN A 283 -8.41 -14.99 -17.92
CA ASN A 283 -8.65 -13.56 -17.70
C ASN A 283 -10.13 -13.25 -17.44
N TYR A 284 -10.81 -14.12 -16.68
CA TYR A 284 -12.24 -13.97 -16.39
C TYR A 284 -12.55 -12.57 -15.88
N ALA A 285 -13.55 -11.92 -16.50
CA ALA A 285 -14.00 -10.56 -16.19
C ALA A 285 -12.90 -9.47 -16.21
N LYS A 286 -11.75 -9.71 -16.82
CA LYS A 286 -10.76 -8.65 -17.09
C LYS A 286 -11.26 -7.82 -18.28
N ALA A 287 -11.38 -6.51 -18.09
CA ALA A 287 -11.73 -5.60 -19.19
C ALA A 287 -10.71 -5.74 -20.32
N LYS A 288 -11.19 -5.95 -21.56
CA LYS A 288 -10.34 -5.95 -22.75
C LYS A 288 -10.13 -4.49 -23.17
N ILE A 289 -8.90 -4.00 -23.06
CA ILE A 289 -8.52 -2.79 -23.78
C ILE A 289 -8.31 -3.22 -25.23
N ASP A 290 -9.07 -2.63 -26.14
CA ASP A 290 -8.86 -2.81 -27.57
C ASP A 290 -7.62 -2.01 -27.96
N THR A 291 -6.47 -2.69 -28.09
CA THR A 291 -5.18 -2.07 -28.41
C THR A 291 -4.99 -1.86 -29.91
N ASP A 292 -6.01 -2.09 -30.74
CA ASP A 292 -5.95 -1.78 -32.17
C ASP A 292 -6.28 -0.30 -32.41
N PHE A 293 -5.25 0.53 -32.28
CA PHE A 293 -5.31 1.95 -32.66
C PHE A 293 -5.06 2.17 -34.16
N SER A 294 -4.98 1.11 -34.96
CA SER A 294 -4.72 1.24 -36.40
C SER A 294 -6.01 1.52 -37.18
N GLY A 295 -5.94 2.50 -38.10
CA GLY A 295 -7.07 2.90 -38.94
C GLY A 295 -7.94 4.04 -38.39
N PRO A 296 -8.92 4.53 -39.19
CA PRO A 296 -9.72 5.72 -38.86
C PRO A 296 -10.56 5.56 -37.57
N MET A 297 -10.97 4.33 -37.26
CA MET A 297 -11.78 4.00 -36.09
C MET A 297 -10.93 3.88 -34.81
N GLY A 298 -9.66 3.47 -34.94
CA GLY A 298 -8.67 3.47 -33.86
C GLY A 298 -8.27 4.89 -33.44
N MET A 299 -8.11 5.81 -34.40
CA MET A 299 -7.91 7.24 -34.11
C MET A 299 -9.14 7.89 -33.45
N MET A 300 -10.36 7.53 -33.88
CA MET A 300 -11.58 8.03 -33.24
C MET A 300 -11.74 7.55 -31.79
N LYS A 301 -11.38 6.29 -31.51
CA LYS A 301 -11.34 5.74 -30.13
C LYS A 301 -10.26 6.39 -29.28
N LEU A 302 -9.09 6.65 -29.85
CA LEU A 302 -8.02 7.40 -29.19
C LEU A 302 -8.49 8.84 -28.88
N PHE A 303 -9.17 9.50 -29.82
CA PHE A 303 -9.76 10.81 -29.60
C PHE A 303 -10.87 10.81 -28.53
N GLN A 304 -11.73 9.79 -28.47
CA GLN A 304 -12.73 9.64 -27.40
C GLN A 304 -12.09 9.38 -26.04
N ALA A 305 -11.06 8.53 -25.98
CA ALA A 305 -10.28 8.28 -24.76
C ALA A 305 -9.50 9.52 -24.29
N ILE A 306 -9.09 10.39 -25.23
CA ILE A 306 -8.39 11.66 -24.95
C ILE A 306 -9.34 12.77 -24.52
N LEU A 307 -10.52 12.87 -25.14
CA LEU A 307 -11.49 13.95 -24.91
C LEU A 307 -12.39 13.70 -23.70
N GLY A 308 -12.31 12.52 -23.07
CA GLY A 308 -13.15 12.17 -21.91
C GLY A 308 -14.65 12.13 -22.24
N GLU A 309 -15.01 11.99 -23.52
CA GLU A 309 -16.40 11.84 -23.95
C GLU A 309 -16.86 10.39 -23.74
N ASP A 310 -17.07 10.02 -22.48
CA ASP A 310 -18.08 9.02 -22.19
C ASP A 310 -19.42 9.66 -22.56
N GLY A 311 -19.99 9.23 -23.69
CA GLY A 311 -21.30 9.67 -24.20
C GLY A 311 -22.47 9.33 -23.26
N GLY A 312 -22.52 9.99 -22.10
CA GLY A 312 -23.56 9.93 -21.10
C GLY A 312 -24.40 11.19 -21.12
N SER A 313 -25.36 11.25 -22.04
CA SER A 313 -26.44 12.23 -22.05
C SER A 313 -27.20 12.22 -20.71
N ASP A 314 -27.11 13.30 -19.94
CA ASP A 314 -28.23 14.02 -19.28
C ASP A 314 -29.38 13.23 -18.62
N ARG A 315 -29.14 12.03 -18.06
CA ARG A 315 -30.18 11.22 -17.37
C ARG A 315 -29.64 10.34 -16.22
N ASP A 316 -28.91 10.90 -15.27
CA ASP A 316 -28.45 10.12 -14.11
C ASP A 316 -28.85 10.79 -12.80
N LYS A 317 -30.13 10.69 -12.43
CA LYS A 317 -30.73 11.32 -11.22
C LYS A 317 -30.68 10.44 -9.97
N GLY A 318 -29.97 9.31 -9.98
CA GLY A 318 -29.90 8.37 -8.85
C GLY A 318 -28.97 8.81 -7.71
N PRO A 319 -29.09 8.21 -6.51
CA PRO A 319 -28.14 8.46 -5.41
C PRO A 319 -26.73 7.94 -5.76
N LYS A 320 -25.72 8.70 -5.35
CA LYS A 320 -24.30 8.39 -5.51
C LYS A 320 -23.65 8.14 -4.14
N LEU A 321 -22.55 7.41 -4.17
CA LEU A 321 -21.61 7.28 -3.07
C LEU A 321 -20.23 7.75 -3.57
N ALA A 322 -19.60 8.66 -2.84
CA ALA A 322 -18.23 9.07 -3.18
C ALA A 322 -17.22 8.13 -2.51
N ILE A 323 -16.17 7.75 -3.24
CA ILE A 323 -15.00 7.05 -2.69
C ILE A 323 -13.80 7.96 -2.94
N VAL A 324 -13.26 8.53 -1.87
CA VAL A 324 -12.09 9.41 -1.89
C VAL A 324 -10.86 8.60 -1.48
N TYR A 325 -9.88 8.48 -2.38
CA TYR A 325 -8.63 7.77 -2.12
C TYR A 325 -7.58 8.72 -1.53
N ALA A 326 -7.17 8.41 -0.31
CA ALA A 326 -6.13 9.07 0.46
C ALA A 326 -4.93 8.13 0.61
N VAL A 327 -4.11 8.04 -0.44
CA VAL A 327 -3.04 7.04 -0.57
C VAL A 327 -1.68 7.73 -0.67
N GLY A 328 -0.72 7.25 0.11
CA GLY A 328 0.65 7.73 0.13
C GLY A 328 0.95 8.72 1.26
N PRO A 329 2.21 9.20 1.36
CA PRO A 329 2.59 10.20 2.35
C PRO A 329 1.83 11.51 2.17
N ILE A 330 1.53 12.19 3.28
CA ILE A 330 0.74 13.43 3.29
C ILE A 330 1.66 14.65 3.19
N ILE A 331 1.45 15.49 2.18
CA ILE A 331 2.21 16.73 1.99
C ILE A 331 1.28 17.94 1.92
N THR A 332 1.83 19.13 2.18
CA THR A 332 1.12 20.37 1.89
C THR A 332 1.01 20.62 0.38
N GLY A 333 -0.07 21.27 -0.05
CA GLY A 333 -0.29 21.63 -1.45
C GLY A 333 -0.99 20.53 -2.28
N LYS A 334 -0.70 20.46 -3.58
CA LYS A 334 -1.31 19.48 -4.50
C LYS A 334 -0.64 18.10 -4.39
N SER A 335 -1.39 17.04 -4.70
CA SER A 335 -0.85 15.70 -4.85
C SER A 335 0.26 15.66 -5.91
N GLN A 336 1.21 14.75 -5.75
CA GLN A 336 2.35 14.59 -6.65
C GLN A 336 2.48 13.12 -7.03
N SER A 337 2.48 12.83 -8.32
CA SER A 337 2.79 11.51 -8.87
C SER A 337 4.24 11.48 -9.35
N GLY A 338 5.06 10.57 -8.81
CA GLY A 338 6.45 10.37 -9.22
C GLY A 338 6.55 9.46 -10.44
N ALA A 339 7.40 9.81 -11.41
CA ALA A 339 7.60 9.05 -12.65
C ALA A 339 8.08 7.59 -12.47
N LEU A 340 8.50 7.18 -11.26
CA LEU A 340 8.97 5.82 -10.95
C LEU A 340 8.19 5.09 -9.85
N GLY A 341 6.93 5.47 -9.66
CA GLY A 341 6.07 4.80 -8.70
C GLY A 341 6.31 5.36 -7.30
N GLY A 342 5.27 6.00 -6.79
CA GLY A 342 5.31 6.75 -5.54
C GLY A 342 4.51 8.02 -5.73
N SER A 343 3.29 8.01 -5.21
CA SER A 343 2.45 9.19 -5.12
C SER A 343 2.49 9.73 -3.69
N SER A 344 2.47 11.05 -3.56
CA SER A 344 2.17 11.73 -2.30
C SER A 344 0.80 12.37 -2.43
N MET A 345 0.00 12.27 -1.37
CA MET A 345 -1.30 12.92 -1.32
C MET A 345 -1.13 14.34 -0.77
N GLY A 346 -1.59 15.33 -1.53
CA GLY A 346 -1.55 16.73 -1.13
C GLY A 346 -2.84 17.17 -0.46
N SER A 347 -2.72 17.99 0.60
CA SER A 347 -3.89 18.54 1.30
C SER A 347 -4.87 19.26 0.37
N THR A 348 -4.37 20.04 -0.59
CA THR A 348 -5.22 20.81 -1.51
C THR A 348 -6.07 19.87 -2.36
N THR A 349 -5.46 18.87 -3.00
CA THR A 349 -6.17 17.90 -3.86
C THR A 349 -7.23 17.12 -3.09
N ILE A 350 -6.92 16.69 -1.87
CA ILE A 350 -7.83 15.87 -1.06
C ILE A 350 -8.96 16.71 -0.47
N VAL A 351 -8.67 17.94 -0.02
CA VAL A 351 -9.71 18.88 0.42
C VAL A 351 -10.65 19.24 -0.74
N GLU A 352 -10.13 19.48 -1.94
CA GLU A 352 -10.94 19.73 -3.14
C GLU A 352 -11.79 18.51 -3.53
N ALA A 353 -11.23 17.30 -3.46
CA ALA A 353 -11.98 16.06 -3.68
C ALA A 353 -13.13 15.89 -2.67
N LEU A 354 -12.86 16.11 -1.38
CA LEU A 354 -13.88 16.03 -0.33
C LEU A 354 -14.97 17.09 -0.51
N LYS A 355 -14.60 18.33 -0.85
CA LYS A 355 -15.56 19.39 -1.17
C LYS A 355 -16.41 19.04 -2.38
N LYS A 356 -15.80 18.59 -3.47
CA LYS A 356 -16.51 18.16 -4.69
C LYS A 356 -17.52 17.05 -4.41
N ALA A 357 -17.18 16.10 -3.54
CA ALA A 357 -18.11 15.07 -3.10
C ALA A 357 -19.24 15.63 -2.23
N ALA A 358 -18.94 16.55 -1.31
CA ALA A 358 -19.92 17.14 -0.42
C ALA A 358 -20.89 18.12 -1.13
N ASP A 359 -20.43 18.82 -2.16
CA ASP A 359 -21.22 19.79 -2.92
C ASP A 359 -22.16 19.14 -3.96
N ASP A 360 -21.98 17.85 -4.28
CA ASP A 360 -22.88 17.11 -5.18
C ASP A 360 -24.11 16.58 -4.41
N GLU A 361 -25.29 17.19 -4.64
CA GLU A 361 -26.56 16.82 -3.99
C GLU A 361 -26.96 15.34 -4.17
N GLN A 362 -26.41 14.66 -5.17
CA GLN A 362 -26.67 13.24 -5.40
C GLN A 362 -25.81 12.35 -4.50
N VAL A 363 -24.67 12.84 -3.99
CA VAL A 363 -23.81 12.10 -3.07
C VAL A 363 -24.49 12.01 -1.70
N LYS A 364 -24.80 10.79 -1.29
CA LYS A 364 -25.51 10.52 -0.02
C LYS A 364 -24.57 10.14 1.12
N ALA A 365 -23.38 9.65 0.82
CA ALA A 365 -22.31 9.41 1.78
C ALA A 365 -20.94 9.36 1.08
N ILE A 366 -19.88 9.50 1.88
CA ILE A 366 -18.48 9.50 1.44
C ILE A 366 -17.74 8.37 2.16
N VAL A 367 -16.99 7.58 1.40
CA VAL A 367 -16.02 6.62 1.93
C VAL A 367 -14.61 7.16 1.68
N LEU A 368 -13.84 7.40 2.74
CA LEU A 368 -12.44 7.79 2.66
C LEU A 368 -11.55 6.55 2.78
N ARG A 369 -10.94 6.11 1.67
CA ARG A 369 -9.99 4.98 1.65
C ARG A 369 -8.59 5.49 1.98
N VAL A 370 -8.09 5.17 3.18
CA VAL A 370 -6.80 5.66 3.70
C VAL A 370 -5.74 4.56 3.64
N ASP A 371 -4.66 4.80 2.89
CA ASP A 371 -3.44 3.98 2.93
C ASP A 371 -2.22 4.90 3.00
N SER A 372 -1.92 5.39 4.21
CA SER A 372 -0.94 6.44 4.45
C SER A 372 -0.13 6.22 5.74
N PRO A 373 1.21 6.38 5.69
CA PRO A 373 2.06 6.44 6.87
C PRO A 373 1.95 7.79 7.60
N GLY A 374 1.18 8.75 7.09
CA GLY A 374 1.15 10.13 7.57
C GLY A 374 2.07 11.05 6.79
N GLY A 375 2.48 12.16 7.41
CA GLY A 375 3.24 13.23 6.78
C GLY A 375 3.01 14.56 7.48
N SER A 376 2.84 15.65 6.74
CA SER A 376 2.70 17.00 7.29
C SER A 376 1.52 17.09 8.27
N ALA A 377 1.79 17.59 9.48
CA ALA A 377 0.77 17.79 10.51
C ALA A 377 -0.28 18.83 10.08
N LEU A 378 0.17 19.92 9.45
CA LEU A 378 -0.72 20.95 8.91
C LEU A 378 -1.61 20.40 7.80
N ALA A 379 -1.03 19.68 6.83
CA ALA A 379 -1.80 19.09 5.74
C ALA A 379 -2.88 18.14 6.26
N SER A 380 -2.54 17.32 7.26
CA SER A 380 -3.47 16.38 7.90
C SER A 380 -4.59 17.11 8.64
N ASP A 381 -4.28 18.21 9.33
CA ASP A 381 -5.29 19.05 10.00
C ASP A 381 -6.26 19.70 9.01
N LEU A 382 -5.77 20.21 7.88
CA LEU A 382 -6.63 20.79 6.84
C LEU A 382 -7.61 19.77 6.26
N ILE A 383 -7.14 18.54 6.02
CA ILE A 383 -8.01 17.44 5.55
C ILE A 383 -9.01 17.05 6.65
N TRP A 384 -8.56 16.85 7.88
CA TRP A 384 -9.45 16.57 9.03
C TRP A 384 -10.52 17.65 9.19
N ARG A 385 -10.13 18.92 9.09
CA ARG A 385 -11.06 20.03 9.19
C ARG A 385 -12.10 20.00 8.09
N GLN A 386 -11.71 19.66 6.85
CA GLN A 386 -12.67 19.49 5.76
C GLN A 386 -13.65 18.37 6.07
N ILE A 387 -13.19 17.20 6.53
CA ILE A 387 -14.06 16.08 6.90
C ILE A 387 -15.10 16.51 7.94
N GLN A 388 -14.70 17.27 8.95
CA GLN A 388 -15.59 17.78 10.00
C GLN A 388 -16.63 18.81 9.53
N THR A 389 -16.50 19.35 8.31
CA THR A 389 -17.47 20.29 7.74
C THR A 389 -18.49 19.62 6.81
N ILE A 390 -18.33 18.33 6.54
CA ILE A 390 -19.22 17.57 5.64
C ILE A 390 -20.46 17.15 6.42
N GLU A 391 -21.66 17.40 5.86
CA GLU A 391 -22.93 17.01 6.48
C GLU A 391 -23.31 15.56 6.18
N GLN A 392 -22.89 15.04 5.02
CA GLN A 392 -23.08 13.66 4.64
C GLN A 392 -22.23 12.73 5.53
N PRO A 393 -22.70 11.50 5.80
CA PRO A 393 -21.90 10.52 6.52
C PRO A 393 -20.55 10.27 5.84
N VAL A 394 -19.47 10.36 6.62
CA VAL A 394 -18.11 10.03 6.20
C VAL A 394 -17.66 8.76 6.94
N VAL A 395 -17.37 7.71 6.18
CA VAL A 395 -16.85 6.44 6.70
C VAL A 395 -15.43 6.23 6.21
N VAL A 396 -14.51 5.88 7.10
CA VAL A 396 -13.13 5.56 6.74
C VAL A 396 -12.98 4.05 6.55
N SER A 397 -12.25 3.68 5.50
CA SER A 397 -11.70 2.33 5.29
C SER A 397 -10.18 2.42 5.29
N MET A 398 -9.51 1.81 6.27
CA MET A 398 -8.05 1.76 6.31
C MET A 398 -7.53 0.60 5.44
N GLY A 399 -6.46 0.84 4.69
CA GLY A 399 -5.73 -0.16 3.90
C GLY A 399 -4.62 -0.81 4.71
N ASP A 400 -3.43 -0.94 4.12
CA ASP A 400 -2.28 -1.54 4.79
C ASP A 400 -1.79 -0.68 5.97
N VAL A 401 -1.75 0.65 5.79
CA VAL A 401 -1.28 1.59 6.80
C VAL A 401 -2.23 2.78 6.92
N ALA A 402 -2.59 3.17 8.14
CA ALA A 402 -3.31 4.41 8.40
C ALA A 402 -2.87 4.99 9.74
N GLY A 403 -1.59 5.31 9.84
CA GLY A 403 -0.96 5.77 11.06
C GLY A 403 -0.55 7.23 11.00
N SER A 404 -0.39 7.84 12.17
CA SER A 404 0.05 9.21 12.31
C SER A 404 -0.85 10.19 11.56
N GLY A 405 -0.38 10.94 10.56
CA GLY A 405 -1.25 11.76 9.71
C GLY A 405 -2.41 10.98 9.06
N GLY A 406 -2.19 9.71 8.71
CA GLY A 406 -3.25 8.82 8.21
C GLY A 406 -4.34 8.55 9.26
N TYR A 407 -3.96 8.41 10.53
CA TYR A 407 -4.93 8.32 11.63
C TYR A 407 -5.58 9.68 11.92
N TYR A 408 -4.83 10.78 11.78
CA TYR A 408 -5.31 12.15 11.98
C TYR A 408 -6.48 12.47 11.04
N ILE A 409 -6.39 12.10 9.76
CA ILE A 409 -7.52 12.29 8.83
C ILE A 409 -8.65 11.29 9.09
N ALA A 410 -8.35 10.09 9.60
CA ALA A 410 -9.33 9.06 9.86
C ALA A 410 -10.21 9.34 11.11
N MET A 411 -9.63 9.90 12.17
CA MET A 411 -10.31 10.14 13.45
C MET A 411 -11.44 11.17 13.38
N GLY A 412 -11.58 11.88 12.25
CA GLY A 412 -12.68 12.81 11.99
C GLY A 412 -13.92 12.17 11.34
N ALA A 413 -13.92 10.87 11.06
CA ALA A 413 -15.04 10.19 10.41
C ALA A 413 -16.11 9.72 11.41
N ASP A 414 -17.34 9.50 10.92
CA ASP A 414 -18.44 8.94 11.72
C ASP A 414 -18.19 7.50 12.13
N ARG A 415 -17.49 6.74 11.28
CA ARG A 415 -17.09 5.35 11.50
C ARG A 415 -15.75 5.05 10.85
N ILE A 416 -14.94 4.25 11.53
CA ILE A 416 -13.62 3.82 11.08
C ILE A 416 -13.60 2.29 10.99
N PHE A 417 -13.37 1.78 9.78
CA PHE A 417 -13.06 0.38 9.51
C PHE A 417 -11.56 0.20 9.28
N ALA A 418 -10.98 -0.83 9.88
CA ALA A 418 -9.61 -1.25 9.60
C ALA A 418 -9.56 -2.74 9.27
N GLU A 419 -8.61 -3.14 8.44
CA GLU A 419 -8.30 -4.56 8.29
C GLU A 419 -7.63 -5.08 9.57
N PRO A 420 -7.78 -6.39 9.92
CA PRO A 420 -7.18 -6.94 11.14
C PRO A 420 -5.67 -6.67 11.28
N ALA A 421 -4.97 -6.69 10.14
CA ALA A 421 -3.53 -6.48 10.04
C ALA A 421 -3.14 -5.07 9.56
N THR A 422 -4.07 -4.12 9.41
CA THR A 422 -3.74 -2.70 9.17
C THR A 422 -2.80 -2.21 10.26
N ILE A 423 -1.77 -1.44 9.92
CA ILE A 423 -0.95 -0.75 10.92
C ILE A 423 -1.48 0.69 11.10
N THR A 424 -1.95 1.02 12.29
CA THR A 424 -2.58 2.31 12.60
C THR A 424 -2.13 2.87 13.96
N GLY A 425 -2.78 3.92 14.44
CA GLY A 425 -2.38 4.69 15.62
C GLY A 425 -1.26 5.65 15.28
N SER A 426 -0.11 5.50 15.94
CA SER A 426 1.03 6.40 15.89
C SER A 426 0.69 7.88 16.12
N ILE A 427 -0.15 8.10 17.13
CA ILE A 427 -0.53 9.42 17.61
C ILE A 427 0.68 10.00 18.36
N GLY A 428 1.44 10.84 17.66
CA GLY A 428 2.70 11.40 18.13
C GLY A 428 3.39 12.16 17.01
N VAL A 429 4.35 13.00 17.37
CA VAL A 429 4.89 14.04 16.49
C VAL A 429 6.41 13.93 16.43
N VAL A 430 7.01 14.16 15.27
CA VAL A 430 8.47 14.20 15.09
C VAL A 430 8.85 15.38 14.20
N GLY A 431 9.97 16.02 14.51
CA GLY A 431 10.45 17.17 13.75
C GLY A 431 11.94 17.35 13.96
N GLY A 432 12.62 17.90 12.95
CA GLY A 432 14.06 18.09 13.05
C GLY A 432 14.74 18.18 11.71
N LYS A 433 16.07 18.10 11.74
CA LYS A 433 16.89 18.28 10.55
C LYS A 433 18.20 17.50 10.59
N LEU A 434 18.70 17.20 9.40
CA LEU A 434 20.09 16.84 9.18
C LEU A 434 20.93 18.09 9.00
N CYS A 435 22.00 18.17 9.78
CA CYS A 435 22.99 19.22 9.73
C CYS A 435 24.18 18.74 8.90
N LEU A 436 24.46 19.43 7.81
CA LEU A 436 25.44 19.07 6.79
C LEU A 436 26.77 19.83 6.93
N GLY A 437 26.92 20.70 7.93
CA GLY A 437 28.12 21.54 8.09
C GLY A 437 29.42 20.74 8.10
N GLY A 438 29.48 19.64 8.87
CA GLY A 438 30.67 18.79 8.90
C GLY A 438 30.94 18.04 7.59
N LEU A 439 29.91 17.76 6.78
CA LEU A 439 30.07 17.21 5.44
C LEU A 439 30.67 18.27 4.51
N TYR A 440 30.16 19.50 4.59
CA TYR A 440 30.64 20.63 3.79
C TYR A 440 32.12 20.90 4.05
N ASP A 441 32.54 20.88 5.32
CA ASP A 441 33.95 21.00 5.71
C ASP A 441 34.81 19.91 5.08
N LYS A 442 34.33 18.65 5.07
CA LYS A 442 35.05 17.51 4.50
C LYS A 442 35.25 17.59 2.99
N ILE A 443 34.28 18.17 2.27
CA ILE A 443 34.34 18.31 0.81
C ILE A 443 34.92 19.66 0.36
N GLY A 444 35.31 20.51 1.31
CA GLY A 444 35.86 21.84 1.02
C GLY A 444 34.82 22.87 0.56
N MET A 445 33.54 22.65 0.88
CA MET A 445 32.47 23.61 0.60
C MET A 445 32.33 24.58 1.77
N THR A 446 32.24 25.88 1.47
CA THR A 446 32.05 26.92 2.48
C THR A 446 30.63 27.47 2.43
N THR A 447 30.12 27.93 3.57
CA THR A 447 28.82 28.60 3.66
C THR A 447 29.00 29.90 4.43
N GLU A 448 28.43 30.99 3.92
CA GLU A 448 28.40 32.29 4.60
C GLU A 448 26.97 32.55 5.06
N THR A 449 26.77 32.83 6.36
CA THR A 449 25.44 33.07 6.92
C THR A 449 25.25 34.54 7.21
N ILE A 450 24.23 35.13 6.60
CA ILE A 450 23.78 36.50 6.90
C ILE A 450 22.40 36.38 7.54
N SER A 451 22.30 36.72 8.83
CA SER A 451 21.09 36.52 9.63
C SER A 451 20.58 37.80 10.29
N ARG A 452 19.26 37.90 10.46
CA ARG A 452 18.58 38.92 11.27
C ARG A 452 17.45 38.23 12.04
N GLY A 453 17.35 38.51 13.34
CA GLY A 453 16.43 37.83 14.25
C GLY A 453 17.09 36.67 14.99
N LYS A 454 16.67 36.46 16.25
CA LYS A 454 17.33 35.50 17.18
C LYS A 454 17.29 34.04 16.70
N ASN A 455 16.21 33.65 16.04
CA ASN A 455 15.93 32.25 15.65
C ASN A 455 15.89 32.06 14.12
N SER A 456 16.52 32.96 13.34
CA SER A 456 16.46 32.89 11.87
C SER A 456 17.19 31.67 11.29
N GLY A 457 17.94 30.93 12.11
CA GLY A 457 18.65 29.71 11.74
C GLY A 457 17.84 28.42 11.94
N LEU A 458 16.55 28.51 12.32
CA LEU A 458 15.66 27.36 12.53
C LEU A 458 15.80 26.31 11.42
N PHE A 459 15.73 26.74 10.16
CA PHE A 459 15.82 25.86 8.98
C PHE A 459 17.23 25.80 8.35
N SER A 460 18.26 26.25 9.07
CA SER A 460 19.64 26.13 8.60
C SER A 460 20.00 24.66 8.36
N SER A 461 20.56 24.37 7.19
CA SER A 461 21.07 23.05 6.83
C SER A 461 22.47 22.77 7.39
N THR A 462 23.15 23.75 7.98
CA THR A 462 24.57 23.61 8.38
C THR A 462 24.75 23.30 9.85
N ALA A 463 23.85 23.78 10.70
CA ALA A 463 24.01 23.74 12.15
C ALA A 463 22.76 23.22 12.87
N LYS A 464 22.99 22.63 14.04
CA LYS A 464 21.95 22.21 15.00
C LYS A 464 21.11 23.38 15.47
N PHE A 465 19.96 23.08 16.04
CA PHE A 465 19.18 24.06 16.78
C PHE A 465 20.01 24.62 17.93
N THR A 466 20.09 25.93 18.03
CA THR A 466 20.45 26.59 19.29
C THR A 466 19.40 26.30 20.36
N ASP A 467 19.71 26.50 21.64
CA ASP A 467 18.73 26.29 22.72
C ASP A 467 17.44 27.12 22.53
N SER A 468 17.57 28.34 22.00
CA SER A 468 16.45 29.23 21.70
C SER A 468 15.59 28.70 20.55
N GLU A 469 16.21 28.18 19.49
CA GLU A 469 15.49 27.58 18.35
C GLU A 469 14.84 26.25 18.74
N ARG A 470 15.54 25.43 19.54
CA ARG A 470 15.01 24.17 20.09
C ARG A 470 13.78 24.42 20.95
N ALA A 471 13.80 25.44 21.82
CA ALA A 471 12.66 25.79 22.65
C ALA A 471 11.44 26.21 21.80
N VAL A 472 11.64 26.94 20.70
CA VAL A 472 10.56 27.29 19.76
C VAL A 472 10.00 26.06 19.07
N MET A 473 10.86 25.16 18.59
CA MET A 473 10.41 23.91 17.96
C MET A 473 9.65 23.01 18.92
N LEU A 474 10.12 22.89 20.17
CA LEU A 474 9.44 22.14 21.22
C LEU A 474 8.04 22.69 21.48
N GLY A 475 7.88 23.99 21.69
CA GLY A 475 6.56 24.59 21.92
C GLY A 475 5.58 24.36 20.77
N MET A 476 6.04 24.51 19.52
CA MET A 476 5.22 24.20 18.35
C MET A 476 4.81 22.72 18.28
N MET A 477 5.73 21.80 18.63
CA MET A 477 5.45 20.37 18.62
C MET A 477 4.53 19.94 19.77
N GLU A 478 4.64 20.57 20.95
CA GLU A 478 3.74 20.39 22.08
C GLU A 478 2.32 20.78 21.69
N ASP A 479 2.14 21.96 21.08
CA ASP A 479 0.84 22.44 20.60
C ASP A 479 0.22 21.46 19.59
N ILE A 480 1.01 20.92 18.65
CA ILE A 480 0.53 19.96 17.66
C ILE A 480 0.15 18.61 18.32
N TYR A 481 0.95 18.13 19.28
CA TYR A 481 0.65 16.89 19.99
C TYR A 481 -0.61 17.01 20.85
N ASP A 482 -0.78 18.14 21.52
CA ASP A 482 -1.98 18.42 22.30
C ASP A 482 -3.22 18.55 21.41
N GLN A 483 -3.13 19.21 20.26
CA GLN A 483 -4.23 19.25 19.28
C GLN A 483 -4.56 17.85 18.74
N PHE A 484 -3.55 17.05 18.39
CA PHE A 484 -3.75 15.72 17.85
C PHE A 484 -4.45 14.83 18.89
N THR A 485 -3.94 14.81 20.12
CA THR A 485 -4.54 14.03 21.20
C THR A 485 -5.92 14.54 21.60
N ALA A 486 -6.16 15.85 21.62
CA ALA A 486 -7.50 16.38 21.91
C ALA A 486 -8.53 15.97 20.83
N LYS A 487 -8.17 16.08 19.54
CA LYS A 487 -9.07 15.72 18.44
C LYS A 487 -9.31 14.21 18.37
N ALA A 488 -8.28 13.40 18.56
CA ALA A 488 -8.43 11.95 18.63
C ALA A 488 -9.32 11.54 19.82
N ALA A 489 -9.12 12.15 20.99
CA ALA A 489 -9.95 11.89 22.17
C ALA A 489 -11.43 12.24 21.91
N ALA A 490 -11.68 13.42 21.31
CA ALA A 490 -13.02 13.85 20.93
C ALA A 490 -13.68 12.90 19.92
N GLY A 491 -12.99 12.55 18.83
CA GLY A 491 -13.50 11.66 17.78
C GLY A 491 -13.71 10.21 18.24
N ARG A 492 -13.03 9.80 19.31
CA ARG A 492 -13.18 8.46 19.91
C ARG A 492 -14.00 8.45 21.20
N HIS A 493 -14.61 9.58 21.55
CA HIS A 493 -15.43 9.75 22.75
C HIS A 493 -14.73 9.26 24.04
N MET A 494 -13.47 9.63 24.21
CA MET A 494 -12.68 9.28 25.39
C MET A 494 -12.00 10.51 25.99
N GLU A 495 -11.62 10.43 27.27
CA GLU A 495 -10.86 11.48 27.94
C GLU A 495 -9.46 11.62 27.32
N GLN A 496 -8.97 12.87 27.18
CA GLN A 496 -7.67 13.13 26.54
C GLN A 496 -6.52 12.45 27.28
N ASP A 497 -6.55 12.41 28.62
CA ASP A 497 -5.51 11.73 29.41
C ASP A 497 -5.53 10.21 29.23
N ALA A 498 -6.70 9.62 28.97
CA ALA A 498 -6.81 8.20 28.63
C ALA A 498 -6.25 7.95 27.24
N LEU A 499 -6.58 8.80 26.26
CA LEU A 499 -6.02 8.70 24.92
C LEU A 499 -4.49 8.89 24.94
N LYS A 500 -3.94 9.85 25.70
CA LYS A 500 -2.50 10.07 25.80
C LYS A 500 -1.74 8.79 26.18
N LYS A 501 -2.31 7.91 27.01
CA LYS A 501 -1.70 6.60 27.36
C LYS A 501 -1.65 5.61 26.19
N LEU A 502 -2.63 5.69 25.30
CA LEU A 502 -2.71 4.94 24.04
C LEU A 502 -1.92 5.61 22.91
N ALA A 503 -1.58 6.89 23.08
CA ALA A 503 -0.77 7.67 22.17
C ALA A 503 0.73 7.37 22.41
N GLU A 504 1.55 8.39 22.63
CA GLU A 504 3.01 8.26 22.77
C GLU A 504 3.72 7.79 21.49
N GLY A 505 3.09 7.95 20.32
CA GLY A 505 3.62 7.48 19.05
C GLY A 505 3.48 5.98 18.82
N LYS A 506 2.82 5.24 19.73
CA LYS A 506 2.60 3.80 19.65
C LYS A 506 1.79 3.41 18.43
N VAL A 507 2.19 2.31 17.82
CA VAL A 507 1.51 1.68 16.70
C VAL A 507 0.70 0.47 17.15
N TYR A 508 -0.33 0.14 16.38
CA TYR A 508 -1.20 -1.00 16.65
C TYR A 508 -1.59 -1.67 15.34
N THR A 509 -1.84 -2.98 15.40
CA THR A 509 -2.64 -3.62 14.35
C THR A 509 -4.09 -3.13 14.43
N GLY A 510 -4.85 -3.23 13.35
CA GLY A 510 -6.27 -2.88 13.34
C GLY A 510 -7.05 -3.66 14.39
N ARG A 511 -6.70 -4.94 14.60
CA ARG A 511 -7.26 -5.78 15.68
C ARG A 511 -7.07 -5.16 17.05
N VAL A 512 -5.85 -4.78 17.41
CA VAL A 512 -5.55 -4.15 18.71
C VAL A 512 -6.16 -2.76 18.79
N ALA A 513 -6.11 -1.97 17.71
CA ALA A 513 -6.70 -0.64 17.66
C ALA A 513 -8.21 -0.66 17.92
N LYS A 514 -8.95 -1.66 17.42
CA LYS A 514 -10.37 -1.87 17.75
C LYS A 514 -10.56 -2.18 19.24
N GLN A 515 -9.74 -3.06 19.82
CA GLN A 515 -9.82 -3.40 21.26
C GLN A 515 -9.58 -2.17 22.15
N LEU A 516 -8.70 -1.27 21.71
CA LEU A 516 -8.39 -0.01 22.38
C LEU A 516 -9.39 1.13 22.09
N GLY A 517 -10.38 0.89 21.23
CA GLY A 517 -11.39 1.89 20.86
C GLY A 517 -10.88 2.98 19.90
N LEU A 518 -9.70 2.82 19.30
CA LEU A 518 -9.15 3.73 18.29
C LEU A 518 -9.79 3.53 16.90
N VAL A 519 -10.38 2.36 16.66
CA VAL A 519 -11.11 1.97 15.45
C VAL A 519 -12.47 1.40 15.86
N ASP A 520 -13.51 1.57 15.04
CA ASP A 520 -14.85 1.08 15.36
C ASP A 520 -15.03 -0.39 15.01
N GLU A 521 -14.64 -0.77 13.79
CA GLU A 521 -14.91 -2.10 13.24
C GLU A 521 -13.71 -2.68 12.49
N LEU A 522 -13.65 -4.01 12.47
CA LEU A 522 -12.76 -4.72 11.55
C LEU A 522 -13.52 -5.02 10.27
N GLY A 523 -12.95 -4.69 9.12
CA GLY A 523 -13.59 -4.95 7.85
C GLY A 523 -12.88 -4.33 6.65
N THR A 524 -13.41 -4.67 5.49
CA THR A 524 -12.91 -4.31 4.17
C THR A 524 -13.51 -3.01 3.64
N LEU A 525 -13.02 -2.53 2.50
CA LEU A 525 -13.65 -1.41 1.77
C LEU A 525 -15.14 -1.67 1.48
N LYS A 526 -15.51 -2.93 1.20
CA LYS A 526 -16.91 -3.31 0.98
C LYS A 526 -17.78 -3.10 2.22
N ASP A 527 -17.24 -3.38 3.40
CA ASP A 527 -17.93 -3.19 4.68
C ASP A 527 -18.10 -1.71 5.02
N ALA A 528 -17.06 -0.90 4.75
CA ALA A 528 -17.13 0.55 4.88
C ALA A 528 -18.18 1.17 3.93
N ILE A 529 -18.24 0.71 2.67
CA ILE A 529 -19.27 1.11 1.70
C ILE A 529 -20.68 0.73 2.20
N ALA A 530 -20.85 -0.49 2.71
CA ALA A 530 -22.13 -0.94 3.26
C ALA A 530 -22.54 -0.09 4.48
N ALA A 531 -21.60 0.24 5.36
CA ALA A 531 -21.85 1.11 6.51
C ALA A 531 -22.23 2.53 6.09
N ALA A 532 -21.52 3.10 5.12
CA ALA A 532 -21.82 4.43 4.57
C ALA A 532 -23.23 4.50 3.99
N LYS A 533 -23.66 3.47 3.24
CA LYS A 533 -25.05 3.36 2.75
C LYS A 533 -26.07 3.32 3.89
N ARG A 534 -25.84 2.51 4.93
CA ARG A 534 -26.74 2.43 6.09
C ARG A 534 -26.88 3.78 6.79
N LEU A 535 -25.77 4.49 7.00
CA LEU A 535 -25.77 5.82 7.61
C LEU A 535 -26.51 6.85 6.75
N ALA A 536 -26.47 6.69 5.42
CA ALA A 536 -27.22 7.49 4.47
C ALA A 536 -28.70 7.09 4.31
N GLY A 537 -29.18 6.07 5.04
CA GLY A 537 -30.54 5.55 4.91
C GLY A 537 -30.80 4.76 3.62
N LEU A 538 -29.75 4.27 2.96
CA LEU A 538 -29.81 3.43 1.76
C LEU A 538 -29.68 1.95 2.14
N ASP A 539 -30.23 1.07 1.29
CA ASP A 539 -30.04 -0.37 1.47
C ASP A 539 -28.57 -0.75 1.19
N PRO A 540 -27.88 -1.51 2.07
CA PRO A 540 -26.50 -1.95 1.87
C PRO A 540 -26.23 -2.60 0.51
N ASP A 541 -27.20 -3.36 -0.01
CA ASP A 541 -27.10 -4.13 -1.25
C ASP A 541 -27.57 -3.35 -2.48
N GLU A 542 -28.13 -2.14 -2.28
CA GLU A 542 -28.54 -1.27 -3.37
C GLU A 542 -27.35 -0.87 -4.25
N LYS A 543 -27.50 -1.01 -5.58
CA LYS A 543 -26.48 -0.57 -6.53
C LYS A 543 -26.54 0.95 -6.69
N VAL A 544 -25.59 1.64 -6.07
CA VAL A 544 -25.39 3.09 -6.20
C VAL A 544 -24.21 3.39 -7.10
N LYS A 545 -24.26 4.52 -7.81
CA LYS A 545 -23.13 4.96 -8.64
C LYS A 545 -21.99 5.42 -7.73
N ALA A 546 -20.80 4.85 -7.96
CA ALA A 546 -19.59 5.27 -7.26
C ALA A 546 -18.95 6.47 -7.97
N MET A 547 -18.80 7.58 -7.25
CA MET A 547 -17.98 8.72 -7.68
C MET A 547 -16.57 8.53 -7.12
N ILE A 548 -15.59 8.28 -7.98
CA ILE A 548 -14.20 8.04 -7.55
C ILE A 548 -13.44 9.36 -7.57
N LEU A 549 -12.77 9.68 -6.47
CA LEU A 549 -11.98 10.91 -6.32
C LEU A 549 -10.63 10.64 -5.62
N PRO A 550 -9.60 11.48 -5.85
CA PRO A 550 -9.54 12.49 -6.92
C PRO A 550 -9.66 11.85 -8.31
N GLU A 551 -10.09 12.62 -9.30
CA GLU A 551 -10.18 12.12 -10.68
C GLU A 551 -8.78 11.75 -11.18
N PRO A 552 -8.61 10.61 -11.87
CA PRO A 552 -7.30 10.25 -12.41
C PRO A 552 -6.85 11.29 -13.43
N GLU A 553 -5.58 11.71 -13.35
CA GLU A 553 -4.99 12.64 -14.32
C GLU A 553 -5.06 12.06 -15.74
N ASN A 554 -5.34 12.92 -16.74
CA ASN A 554 -5.34 12.49 -18.13
C ASN A 554 -3.89 12.09 -18.52
N PRO A 555 -3.67 10.99 -19.28
CA PRO A 555 -2.35 10.60 -19.77
C PRO A 555 -1.53 11.73 -20.43
N LEU A 556 -2.18 12.70 -21.06
CA LEU A 556 -1.53 13.89 -21.62
C LEU A 556 -1.06 14.88 -20.55
N GLU A 557 -1.84 15.11 -19.50
CA GLU A 557 -1.47 15.97 -18.37
C GLU A 557 -0.33 15.35 -17.57
N ALA A 558 -0.35 14.03 -17.37
CA ALA A 558 0.74 13.29 -16.73
C ALA A 558 2.05 13.35 -17.54
N LEU A 559 1.98 13.47 -18.88
CA LEU A 559 3.16 13.53 -19.75
C LEU A 559 3.71 14.95 -19.93
N PHE A 560 2.83 15.95 -20.00
CA PHE A 560 3.20 17.33 -20.34
C PHE A 560 3.12 18.32 -19.17
N GLY A 561 2.61 17.89 -18.02
CA GLY A 561 2.33 18.72 -16.85
C GLY A 561 1.02 19.48 -17.02
N ALA A 562 0.27 19.64 -15.93
CA ALA A 562 -0.99 20.37 -15.90
C ALA A 562 -0.83 21.91 -16.06
N ASP A 563 0.40 22.44 -16.09
CA ASP A 563 0.70 23.85 -16.29
C ASP A 563 1.89 24.00 -17.26
N MET A 564 1.60 24.40 -18.49
CA MET A 564 2.60 24.71 -19.52
C MET A 564 3.27 26.08 -19.36
N ASP A 565 3.01 26.79 -18.25
CA ASP A 565 3.55 28.11 -17.96
C ASP A 565 4.19 28.15 -16.56
N GLN A 566 5.43 27.68 -16.41
CA GLN A 566 6.50 28.37 -15.65
C GLN A 566 7.81 27.58 -15.61
N GLU A 567 8.89 28.36 -15.50
CA GLU A 567 10.29 28.05 -15.76
C GLU A 567 10.84 26.86 -14.96
N ARG A 568 11.38 25.86 -15.68
CA ARG A 568 12.17 24.78 -15.10
C ARG A 568 13.56 25.28 -14.72
N GLU A 569 13.81 25.48 -13.42
CA GLU A 569 15.16 25.31 -12.89
C GLU A 569 15.57 23.85 -13.06
N ALA A 570 16.73 23.64 -13.70
CA ALA A 570 17.30 22.34 -13.98
C ALA A 570 17.80 21.68 -12.67
N SER A 571 16.88 21.08 -11.91
CA SER A 571 17.24 20.07 -10.92
C SER A 571 17.68 18.80 -11.64
N LEU A 572 18.84 18.22 -11.29
CA LEU A 572 19.24 16.86 -11.64
C LEU A 572 18.02 15.94 -11.57
N SER A 573 17.56 15.44 -12.72
CA SER A 573 16.23 14.86 -12.78
C SER A 573 16.18 13.60 -11.94
N MET A 574 15.12 13.47 -11.13
CA MET A 574 14.79 12.25 -10.41
C MET A 574 14.76 11.02 -11.33
N ALA A 575 14.57 11.21 -12.65
CA ALA A 575 14.71 10.18 -13.66
C ALA A 575 16.11 9.53 -13.71
N ALA A 576 17.19 10.25 -13.40
CA ALA A 576 18.55 9.70 -13.34
C ALA A 576 18.77 8.81 -12.11
N VAL A 577 18.25 9.20 -10.94
CA VAL A 577 18.22 8.37 -9.70
C VAL A 577 17.40 7.11 -9.90
N SER A 578 16.39 7.23 -10.73
CA SER A 578 15.39 6.23 -10.97
C SER A 578 15.80 5.12 -11.94
N VAL A 579 16.62 5.46 -12.94
CA VAL A 579 17.31 4.44 -13.76
C VAL A 579 18.21 3.57 -12.88
N ALA A 580 18.79 4.12 -11.80
CA ALA A 580 19.61 3.35 -10.87
C ALA A 580 18.80 2.42 -9.95
N ALA A 581 17.56 2.78 -9.61
CA ALA A 581 16.68 1.99 -8.72
C ALA A 581 16.17 0.68 -9.36
N GLY A 582 15.90 0.70 -10.67
CA GLY A 582 15.47 -0.50 -11.41
C GLY A 582 16.56 -1.56 -11.60
N ILE A 583 17.82 -1.21 -11.32
CA ILE A 583 18.99 -2.09 -11.51
C ILE A 583 19.33 -2.85 -10.20
N ALA A 584 18.82 -2.39 -9.04
CA ALA A 584 19.11 -2.97 -7.73
C ALA A 584 17.91 -2.85 -6.77
N PRO A 585 17.08 -3.90 -6.64
CA PRO A 585 15.91 -3.92 -5.75
C PRO A 585 16.23 -3.60 -4.28
N GLU A 586 17.43 -3.97 -3.83
CA GLU A 586 17.92 -3.70 -2.46
C GLU A 586 18.06 -2.20 -2.16
N LEU A 587 18.24 -1.36 -3.19
CA LEU A 587 18.33 0.10 -3.05
C LEU A 587 16.95 0.79 -2.98
N ALA A 588 15.87 0.11 -3.37
CA ALA A 588 14.53 0.71 -3.38
C ALA A 588 14.04 1.07 -1.97
N GLY A 589 14.28 0.21 -0.98
CA GLY A 589 13.97 0.50 0.43
C GLY A 589 14.71 1.73 0.95
N HIS A 590 16.02 1.77 0.70
CA HIS A 590 16.89 2.89 1.06
C HIS A 590 16.50 4.20 0.36
N LEU A 591 16.06 4.14 -0.90
CA LEU A 591 15.53 5.29 -1.63
C LEU A 591 14.22 5.78 -1.04
N ARG A 592 13.33 4.88 -0.60
CA ARG A 592 12.06 5.23 0.06
C ARG A 592 12.31 5.95 1.38
N GLU A 593 13.25 5.45 2.18
CA GLU A 593 13.70 6.08 3.41
C GLU A 593 14.33 7.45 3.14
N ALA A 594 15.17 7.58 2.11
CA ALA A 594 15.75 8.86 1.71
C ALA A 594 14.69 9.88 1.27
N LEU A 595 13.66 9.44 0.53
CA LEU A 595 12.54 10.29 0.10
C LEU A 595 11.68 10.75 1.28
N GLN A 596 11.44 9.89 2.27
CA GLN A 596 10.73 10.31 3.48
C GLN A 596 11.56 11.20 4.37
N LEU A 597 12.85 10.91 4.50
CA LEU A 597 13.75 11.81 5.20
C LEU A 597 13.71 13.18 4.54
N ARG A 598 13.73 13.24 3.20
CA ARG A 598 13.51 14.49 2.46
C ARG A 598 12.18 15.14 2.81
N GLN A 599 11.09 14.39 2.93
CA GLN A 599 9.79 14.93 3.33
C GLN A 599 9.81 15.50 4.76
N VAL A 600 10.39 14.78 5.73
CA VAL A 600 10.56 15.25 7.11
C VAL A 600 11.43 16.50 7.15
N MET A 601 12.41 16.63 6.25
CA MET A 601 13.28 17.81 6.12
C MET A 601 12.57 19.02 5.50
N GLN A 602 11.50 18.81 4.72
CA GLN A 602 10.76 19.87 4.03
C GLN A 602 9.62 20.44 4.88
N GLU A 603 9.05 19.64 5.78
CA GLU A 603 7.93 20.01 6.63
C GLU A 603 8.43 20.36 8.05
N PRO A 604 8.10 21.53 8.62
CA PRO A 604 8.58 21.94 9.94
C PRO A 604 8.26 20.93 11.05
N VAL A 605 7.08 20.31 10.98
CA VAL A 605 6.60 19.29 11.91
C VAL A 605 5.86 18.21 11.13
N THR A 606 6.24 16.96 11.37
CA THR A 606 5.71 15.82 10.64
C THR A 606 5.16 14.78 11.61
N VAL A 607 4.05 14.17 11.23
CA VAL A 607 3.43 13.03 11.91
C VAL A 607 3.57 11.83 10.98
N ILE A 608 4.65 11.06 11.15
CA ILE A 608 4.87 9.83 10.36
C ILE A 608 4.79 8.58 11.22
N MET A 609 4.44 7.48 10.58
CA MET A 609 4.67 6.15 11.12
C MET A 609 6.16 6.00 11.50
N PRO A 610 6.46 5.46 12.70
CA PRO A 610 7.80 5.56 13.27
C PRO A 610 8.82 4.61 12.66
N TYR A 611 8.40 3.82 11.68
CA TYR A 611 9.25 2.87 10.98
C TYR A 611 8.48 2.36 9.76
N TRP A 612 9.24 1.75 8.86
CA TRP A 612 8.71 0.90 7.80
C TRP A 612 9.07 -0.51 8.16
N ILE A 613 8.09 -1.40 8.23
CA ILE A 613 8.37 -2.80 8.41
C ILE A 613 8.36 -3.44 7.04
N ASP A 614 9.53 -3.88 6.60
CA ASP A 614 9.64 -4.88 5.55
C ASP A 614 9.57 -6.25 6.23
N ILE A 615 8.37 -6.84 6.24
CA ILE A 615 8.17 -8.19 6.78
C ILE A 615 8.38 -9.17 5.64
N LYS A 616 9.54 -9.81 5.61
CA LYS A 616 9.87 -10.85 4.63
C LYS A 616 9.38 -12.22 5.04
#